data_AF-A0A0D3ITZ4-F1
#
_entry.id   AF-A0A0D3ITZ4-F1
#
_cell.length_a   1.000
_cell.length_b   1.000
_cell.length_c   1.000
_cell.angle_alpha   90.00
_cell.angle_beta   90.00
_cell.angle_gamma   90.00
#
_symmetry.space_group_name_H-M   'P 1'
#
loop_
_entity.id
_entity.type
_entity.pdbx_description
1 polymer ?
#
loop_
_entity_poly.entity_id
_entity_poly.type
_entity_poly.pdbx_seq_one_letter_code
_entity_poly.pdbx_strand_id
1 'polypeptide(L)'
;MKRRAPPGEASRATYSKAEGSKAFASIVACRAGVATVDKLLRAGDFSGATTLLAQPPFSSFKQSALVLVNSKVLSMEDIKAIGTEKRFGVGADVIIMLGGLADATERSDRGAGLDYASKAAASLDEIIAIGRSNGL
;
A
#
# COMPACT_ATOMS: atom_id res chain seq x y z
N MET A 1 37.43 14.98 20.22
CA MET A 1 36.06 14.78 20.72
C MET A 1 35.16 14.32 19.57
N LYS A 2 34.69 13.06 19.57
CA LYS A 2 33.71 12.57 18.59
C LYS A 2 32.32 13.01 19.06
N ARG A 3 31.63 13.85 18.28
CA ARG A 3 30.24 14.26 18.57
C ARG A 3 29.35 13.00 18.53
N ARG A 4 28.72 12.65 19.65
CA ARG A 4 27.67 11.63 19.69
C ARG A 4 26.43 12.23 19.03
N ALA A 5 25.92 11.56 17.99
CA ALA A 5 24.62 11.87 17.43
C ALA A 5 23.54 11.73 18.54
N PRO A 6 22.51 12.59 18.54
CA PRO A 6 21.44 12.50 19.54
C PRO A 6 20.76 11.12 19.49
N PRO A 7 20.28 10.59 20.62
CA PRO A 7 19.60 9.30 20.65
C PRO A 7 18.27 9.43 19.90
N GLY A 8 18.23 8.91 18.67
CA GLY A 8 17.07 9.00 17.77
C GLY A 8 17.44 8.98 16.28
N GLU A 9 18.69 9.28 15.92
CA GLU A 9 19.17 9.34 14.53
C GLU A 9 20.03 8.14 14.10
N ALA A 10 20.13 7.10 14.91
CA ALA A 10 20.92 5.92 14.59
C ALA A 10 20.18 4.99 13.59
N SER A 11 20.58 5.09 12.32
CA SER A 11 20.40 4.14 11.21
C SER A 11 18.97 3.72 10.86
N ARG A 12 18.22 4.59 10.17
CA ARG A 12 16.84 4.35 9.73
C ARG A 12 16.64 3.87 8.28
N ALA A 13 17.71 3.69 7.50
CA ALA A 13 17.59 3.13 6.15
C ALA A 13 18.02 1.65 6.18
N THR A 14 17.05 0.74 6.18
CA THR A 14 17.33 -0.64 5.73
C THR A 14 17.30 -0.70 4.20
N TYR A 15 16.59 0.24 3.56
CA TYR A 15 16.45 0.34 2.11
C TYR A 15 16.94 1.70 1.58
N SER A 16 17.50 1.69 0.39
CA SER A 16 17.94 2.88 -0.33
C SER A 16 16.76 3.76 -0.75
N LYS A 17 17.05 5.04 -1.07
CA LYS A 17 16.06 5.95 -1.65
C LYS A 17 15.45 5.40 -2.95
N ALA A 18 16.28 4.79 -3.80
CA ALA A 18 15.82 4.19 -5.04
C ALA A 18 14.84 3.02 -4.83
N GLU A 19 15.08 2.18 -3.82
CA GLU A 19 14.14 1.12 -3.43
C GLU A 19 12.83 1.70 -2.89
N GLY A 20 12.90 2.79 -2.10
CA GLY A 20 11.74 3.55 -1.65
C GLY A 20 10.89 4.07 -2.81
N SER A 21 11.51 4.68 -3.83
CA SER A 21 10.80 5.18 -5.01
C SER A 21 10.19 4.06 -5.85
N LYS A 22 10.86 2.92 -5.98
CA LYS A 22 10.29 1.73 -6.64
C LYS A 22 9.09 1.17 -5.88
N ALA A 23 9.17 1.11 -4.55
CA ALA A 23 8.07 0.68 -3.70
C ALA A 23 6.87 1.61 -3.82
N PHE A 24 7.11 2.93 -3.87
CA PHE A 24 6.06 3.91 -4.13
C PHE A 24 5.39 3.71 -5.50
N ALA A 25 6.18 3.50 -6.56
CA ALA A 25 5.64 3.20 -7.89
C ALA A 25 4.77 1.92 -7.89
N SER A 26 5.16 0.89 -7.13
CA SER A 26 4.34 -0.32 -6.93
C SER A 26 3.00 -0.01 -6.24
N ILE A 27 2.98 0.89 -5.26
CA ILE A 27 1.75 1.33 -4.58
C ILE A 27 0.84 2.12 -5.54
N VAL A 28 1.41 3.00 -6.38
CA VAL A 28 0.67 3.69 -7.44
C VAL A 28 0.08 2.69 -8.45
N ALA A 29 0.85 1.67 -8.84
CA ALA A 29 0.35 0.61 -9.70
C ALA A 29 -0.77 -0.20 -9.01
N CYS A 30 -0.68 -0.45 -7.71
CA CYS A 30 -1.73 -1.09 -6.91
C CYS A 30 -3.04 -0.31 -7.00
N ARG A 31 -2.96 1.02 -6.85
CA ARG A 31 -4.12 1.91 -6.97
C ARG A 31 -4.78 1.85 -8.35
N ALA A 32 -3.98 1.83 -9.42
CA ALA A 32 -4.48 1.66 -10.78
C ALA A 32 -5.11 0.25 -10.97
N GLY A 33 -4.49 -0.78 -10.41
CA GLY A 33 -4.99 -2.14 -10.40
C GLY A 33 -6.37 -2.25 -9.75
N VAL A 34 -6.61 -1.56 -8.62
CA VAL A 34 -7.92 -1.56 -7.94
C VAL A 34 -9.03 -1.05 -8.88
N ALA A 35 -8.74 -0.05 -9.72
CA ALA A 35 -9.72 0.43 -10.70
C ALA A 35 -10.02 -0.62 -11.79
N THR A 36 -9.04 -1.46 -12.15
CA THR A 36 -9.27 -2.61 -13.03
C THR A 36 -10.11 -3.69 -12.33
N VAL A 37 -9.83 -3.99 -11.07
CA VAL A 37 -10.64 -4.93 -10.27
C VAL A 37 -12.09 -4.46 -10.16
N ASP A 38 -12.34 -3.18 -9.86
CA ASP A 38 -13.70 -2.61 -9.84
C ASP A 38 -14.44 -2.85 -11.17
N LYS A 39 -13.77 -2.61 -12.32
CA LYS A 39 -14.36 -2.86 -13.64
C LYS A 39 -14.70 -4.34 -13.85
N LEU A 40 -13.81 -5.25 -13.45
CA LEU A 40 -14.04 -6.69 -13.56
C LEU A 40 -15.24 -7.13 -12.70
N LEU A 41 -15.33 -6.64 -11.47
CA LEU A 41 -16.47 -6.92 -10.57
C LEU A 41 -17.80 -6.41 -11.13
N ARG A 42 -17.81 -5.20 -11.73
CA ARG A 42 -18.99 -4.65 -12.42
C ARG A 42 -19.39 -5.49 -13.65
N ALA A 43 -18.41 -6.03 -14.38
CA ALA A 43 -18.63 -6.95 -15.47
C ALA A 43 -19.04 -8.37 -15.01
N GLY A 44 -18.93 -8.67 -13.71
CA GLY A 44 -19.16 -10.01 -13.16
C GLY A 44 -18.01 -11.00 -13.38
N ASP A 45 -16.84 -10.51 -13.78
CA ASP A 45 -15.64 -11.33 -13.94
C ASP A 45 -14.88 -11.48 -12.62
N PHE A 46 -15.43 -12.30 -11.73
CA PHE A 46 -14.80 -12.59 -10.45
C PHE A 46 -13.51 -13.40 -10.59
N SER A 47 -13.44 -14.31 -11.56
CA SER A 47 -12.24 -15.12 -11.80
C SER A 47 -11.06 -14.28 -12.27
N GLY A 48 -11.30 -13.33 -13.18
CA GLY A 48 -10.31 -12.35 -13.60
C GLY A 48 -9.87 -11.44 -12.44
N ALA A 49 -10.82 -11.01 -11.60
CA ALA A 49 -10.52 -10.20 -10.42
C ALA A 49 -9.64 -10.96 -9.40
N THR A 50 -9.98 -12.21 -9.07
CA THR A 50 -9.18 -13.07 -8.19
C THR A 50 -7.79 -13.31 -8.76
N THR A 51 -7.69 -13.63 -10.05
CA THR A 51 -6.40 -13.83 -10.74
C THR A 51 -5.52 -12.58 -10.64
N LEU A 52 -6.11 -11.40 -10.86
CA LEU A 52 -5.38 -10.13 -10.79
C LEU A 52 -4.89 -9.82 -9.36
N LEU A 53 -5.73 -10.05 -8.34
CA LEU A 53 -5.39 -9.82 -6.93
C LEU A 53 -4.27 -10.74 -6.41
N ALA A 54 -4.10 -11.92 -7.00
CA ALA A 54 -3.02 -12.85 -6.66
C ALA A 54 -1.65 -12.40 -7.20
N GLN A 55 -1.59 -11.42 -8.11
CA GLN A 55 -0.36 -10.98 -8.77
C GLN A 55 0.17 -9.65 -8.20
N PRO A 56 1.47 -9.36 -8.36
CA PRO A 56 1.97 -8.01 -8.15
C PRO A 56 1.20 -7.02 -9.04
N PRO A 57 0.87 -5.82 -8.53
CA PRO A 57 1.39 -5.24 -7.29
C PRO A 57 0.69 -5.69 -6.00
N PHE A 58 -0.51 -6.28 -6.07
CA PHE A 58 -1.35 -6.61 -4.91
C PHE A 58 -0.69 -7.57 -3.92
N SER A 59 -0.22 -8.73 -4.40
CA SER A 59 0.43 -9.73 -3.55
C SER A 59 1.74 -9.25 -2.93
N SER A 60 2.35 -8.20 -3.52
CA SER A 60 3.57 -7.55 -3.05
C SER A 60 3.33 -6.27 -2.24
N PHE A 61 2.08 -5.85 -2.03
CA PHE A 61 1.75 -4.56 -1.42
C PHE A 61 2.38 -4.42 -0.03
N LYS A 62 2.24 -5.43 0.83
CA LYS A 62 2.79 -5.42 2.19
C LYS A 62 4.30 -5.17 2.21
N GLN A 63 5.04 -5.82 1.32
CA GLN A 63 6.48 -5.61 1.19
C GLN A 63 6.80 -4.21 0.64
N SER A 64 6.03 -3.73 -0.33
CA SER A 64 6.19 -2.37 -0.87
C SER A 64 5.97 -1.31 0.21
N ALA A 65 4.90 -1.43 1.01
CA ALA A 65 4.64 -0.54 2.14
C ALA A 65 5.79 -0.57 3.17
N LEU A 66 6.30 -1.77 3.50
CA LEU A 66 7.44 -1.92 4.41
C LEU A 66 8.71 -1.23 3.88
N VAL A 67 9.03 -1.41 2.60
CA VAL A 67 10.19 -0.76 1.97
C VAL A 67 10.03 0.76 1.99
N LEU A 68 8.84 1.26 1.63
CA LEU A 68 8.57 2.70 1.61
C LEU A 68 8.83 3.34 2.98
N VAL A 69 8.22 2.82 4.06
CA VAL A 69 8.34 3.41 5.40
C VAL A 69 9.71 3.22 6.05
N ASN A 70 10.55 2.32 5.52
CA ASN A 70 11.93 2.10 5.98
C ASN A 70 12.99 2.64 5.00
N SER A 71 12.57 3.35 3.95
CA SER A 71 13.45 4.11 3.08
C SER A 71 13.47 5.56 3.57
N LYS A 72 14.63 6.22 3.53
CA LYS A 72 14.82 7.62 4.00
C LYS A 72 14.17 8.66 3.07
N VAL A 73 13.00 8.35 2.53
CA VAL A 73 12.27 9.19 1.57
C VAL A 73 11.07 9.88 2.20
N LEU A 74 10.62 9.43 3.37
CA LEU A 74 9.48 9.98 4.09
C LEU A 74 9.91 10.64 5.40
N SER A 75 9.13 11.64 5.84
CA SER A 75 9.25 12.21 7.18
C SER A 75 8.83 11.22 8.27
N MET A 76 9.23 11.51 9.50
CA MET A 76 8.88 10.73 10.69
C MET A 76 7.37 10.66 10.97
N GLU A 77 6.66 11.74 10.65
CA GLU A 77 5.22 11.86 10.85
C GLU A 77 4.48 11.05 9.78
N ASP A 78 4.91 11.17 8.53
CA ASP A 78 4.37 10.41 7.39
C ASP A 78 4.56 8.90 7.54
N ILE A 79 5.72 8.47 8.07
CA ILE A 79 5.95 7.06 8.41
C ILE A 79 4.95 6.55 9.45
N LYS A 80 4.57 7.39 10.43
CA LYS A 80 3.57 7.02 11.43
C LYS A 80 2.16 6.99 10.83
N ALA A 81 1.84 7.94 9.96
CA ALA A 81 0.55 8.02 9.28
C ALA A 81 0.31 6.79 8.37
N ILE A 82 1.31 6.41 7.56
CA ILE A 82 1.25 5.19 6.74
C ILE A 82 1.23 3.94 7.63
N GLY A 83 2.06 3.92 8.66
CA GLY A 83 2.13 2.79 9.59
C GLY A 83 2.69 1.51 8.94
N THR A 84 2.47 0.38 9.63
CA THR A 84 2.86 -0.97 9.19
C THR A 84 1.80 -1.96 9.70
N GLU A 85 1.92 -3.24 9.36
CA GLU A 85 1.07 -4.28 9.97
C GLU A 85 1.12 -4.28 11.51
N LYS A 86 2.22 -3.85 12.13
CA LYS A 86 2.38 -3.80 13.60
C LYS A 86 2.05 -2.44 14.21
N ARG A 87 1.78 -1.42 13.40
CA ARG A 87 1.47 -0.05 13.83
C ARG A 87 0.34 0.48 12.97
N PHE A 88 -0.86 0.51 13.54
CA PHE A 88 -2.06 0.98 12.87
C PHE A 88 -1.83 2.33 12.17
N GLY A 89 -2.28 2.40 10.92
CA GLY A 89 -2.09 3.49 9.98
C GLY A 89 -2.67 3.09 8.62
N VAL A 90 -2.70 3.99 7.65
CA VAL A 90 -3.42 3.79 6.39
C VAL A 90 -2.90 2.59 5.57
N GLY A 91 -1.63 2.21 5.74
CA GLY A 91 -1.05 1.00 5.15
C GLY A 91 -1.66 -0.30 5.70
N ALA A 92 -2.07 -0.34 6.96
CA ALA A 92 -2.80 -1.47 7.54
C ALA A 92 -4.22 -1.55 6.96
N ASP A 93 -4.88 -0.40 6.78
CA ASP A 93 -6.22 -0.34 6.18
C ASP A 93 -6.21 -0.92 4.76
N VAL A 94 -5.21 -0.57 3.93
CA VAL A 94 -5.08 -1.18 2.59
C VAL A 94 -4.94 -2.71 2.68
N ILE A 95 -4.15 -3.25 3.61
CA ILE A 95 -3.99 -4.71 3.76
C ILE A 95 -5.34 -5.36 4.10
N ILE A 96 -6.10 -4.77 5.04
CA ILE A 96 -7.41 -5.29 5.44
C ILE A 96 -8.39 -5.22 4.28
N MET A 97 -8.43 -4.10 3.56
CA MET A 97 -9.35 -3.92 2.44
C MET A 97 -9.00 -4.82 1.25
N LEU A 98 -7.71 -5.03 0.95
CA LEU A 98 -7.30 -5.98 -0.10
C LEU A 98 -7.61 -7.42 0.27
N GLY A 99 -7.48 -7.80 1.54
CA GLY A 99 -7.91 -9.11 2.03
C GLY A 99 -9.42 -9.32 1.89
N GLY A 100 -10.22 -8.35 2.35
CA GLY A 100 -11.68 -8.40 2.18
C GLY A 100 -12.12 -8.40 0.72
N LEU A 101 -11.42 -7.66 -0.14
CA LEU A 101 -11.65 -7.66 -1.58
C LEU A 101 -11.38 -9.04 -2.20
N ALA A 102 -10.27 -9.69 -1.85
CA ALA A 102 -9.96 -11.04 -2.30
C ALA A 102 -11.04 -12.04 -1.86
N ASP A 103 -11.40 -12.04 -0.57
CA ASP A 103 -12.46 -12.91 -0.03
C ASP A 103 -13.81 -12.69 -0.73
N ALA A 104 -14.16 -11.43 -1.01
CA ALA A 104 -15.40 -11.10 -1.72
C ALA A 104 -15.39 -11.60 -3.17
N THR A 105 -14.22 -11.54 -3.86
CA THR A 105 -14.09 -12.07 -5.21
C THR A 105 -14.25 -13.60 -5.24
N GLU A 106 -13.67 -14.32 -4.28
CA GLU A 106 -13.78 -15.77 -4.17
C GLU A 106 -15.23 -16.21 -3.89
N ARG A 107 -15.97 -15.43 -3.09
CA ARG A 107 -17.38 -15.66 -2.78
C ARG A 107 -18.34 -15.15 -3.85
N SER A 108 -17.83 -14.54 -4.93
CA SER A 108 -18.63 -13.89 -5.97
C SER A 108 -19.59 -12.82 -5.41
N ASP A 109 -19.21 -12.17 -4.31
CA ASP A 109 -19.98 -11.09 -3.68
C ASP A 109 -19.61 -9.74 -4.31
N ARG A 110 -20.38 -9.33 -5.32
CA ARG A 110 -20.18 -8.04 -5.99
C ARG A 110 -20.34 -6.86 -5.03
N GLY A 111 -21.30 -6.91 -4.11
CA GLY A 111 -21.60 -5.78 -3.22
C GLY A 111 -20.44 -5.50 -2.29
N ALA A 112 -19.99 -6.55 -1.58
CA ALA A 112 -18.81 -6.46 -0.72
C ALA A 112 -17.54 -6.14 -1.52
N GLY A 113 -17.35 -6.76 -2.69
CA GLY A 113 -16.19 -6.51 -3.54
C GLY A 113 -16.06 -5.05 -3.96
N LEU A 114 -17.16 -4.41 -4.37
CA LEU A 114 -17.15 -2.99 -4.75
C LEU A 114 -16.90 -2.07 -3.55
N ASP A 115 -17.45 -2.38 -2.37
CA ASP A 115 -17.20 -1.63 -1.14
C ASP A 115 -15.72 -1.71 -0.70
N TYR A 116 -15.15 -2.91 -0.67
CA TYR A 116 -13.73 -3.11 -0.35
C TYR A 116 -12.81 -2.46 -1.40
N ALA A 117 -13.14 -2.55 -2.70
CA ALA A 117 -12.37 -1.88 -3.75
C ALA A 117 -12.36 -0.35 -3.57
N SER A 118 -13.52 0.24 -3.24
CA SER A 118 -13.62 1.68 -2.97
C SER A 118 -12.78 2.11 -1.76
N LYS A 119 -12.82 1.33 -0.67
CA LYS A 119 -12.06 1.63 0.55
C LYS A 119 -10.55 1.43 0.34
N ALA A 120 -10.15 0.36 -0.33
CA ALA A 120 -8.75 0.14 -0.70
C ALA A 120 -8.21 1.29 -1.57
N ALA A 121 -9.01 1.76 -2.54
CA ALA A 121 -8.68 2.90 -3.38
C ALA A 121 -8.45 4.18 -2.55
N ALA A 122 -9.35 4.51 -1.62
CA ALA A 122 -9.24 5.69 -0.77
C ALA A 122 -7.96 5.67 0.10
N SER A 123 -7.70 4.54 0.76
CA SER A 123 -6.49 4.38 1.59
C SER A 123 -5.20 4.43 0.75
N LEU A 124 -5.22 3.85 -0.46
CA LEU A 124 -4.09 3.98 -1.39
C LEU A 124 -3.88 5.42 -1.85
N ASP A 125 -4.95 6.17 -2.13
CA ASP A 125 -4.88 7.58 -2.53
C ASP A 125 -4.23 8.45 -1.43
N GLU A 126 -4.50 8.15 -0.15
CA GLU A 126 -3.85 8.82 0.99
C GLU A 126 -2.34 8.50 1.06
N ILE A 127 -1.93 7.23 0.93
CA ILE A 127 -0.50 6.85 0.88
C ILE A 127 0.20 7.56 -0.30
N ILE A 128 -0.49 7.65 -1.45
CA ILE A 128 0.03 8.33 -2.64
C ILE A 128 0.19 9.83 -2.40
N ALA A 129 -0.78 10.47 -1.75
CA ALA A 129 -0.69 11.89 -1.39
C ALA A 129 0.50 12.16 -0.45
N ILE A 130 0.69 11.32 0.57
CA ILE A 130 1.82 11.39 1.49
C ILE A 130 3.17 11.20 0.76
N GLY A 131 3.26 10.23 -0.15
CA GLY A 131 4.49 10.03 -0.92
C GLY A 131 4.82 11.24 -1.80
N ARG A 132 3.82 11.79 -2.49
CA ARG A 132 3.99 12.98 -3.35
C ARG A 132 4.39 14.23 -2.56
N SER A 133 3.86 14.44 -1.36
CA SER A 133 4.26 15.57 -0.50
C SER A 133 5.73 15.47 -0.05
N ASN A 134 6.29 14.26 -0.06
CA ASN A 134 7.70 13.98 0.23
C ASN A 134 8.59 13.93 -1.03
N GLY A 135 8.04 14.24 -2.22
CA GLY A 135 8.80 14.32 -3.47
C GLY A 135 9.04 12.97 -4.16
N LEU A 136 8.14 12.01 -3.98
CA LEU A 136 8.08 10.74 -4.72
C LEU A 136 7.13 10.76 -5.91
#